data_AF-A0A139XLA6-F1
#
_entry.id   AF-A0A139XLA6-F1
#
_cell.length_a   1.000
_cell.length_b   1.000
_cell.length_c   1.000
_cell.angle_alpha   90.00
_cell.angle_beta   90.00
_cell.angle_gamma   90.00
#
_symmetry.space_group_name_H-M   'P 1'
#
loop_
_entity.id
_entity.type
_entity.pdbx_description
1 polymer ?
#
loop_
_entity_poly.entity_id
_entity_poly.type
_entity_poly.pdbx_seq_one_letter_code
_entity_poly.pdbx_strand_id
1 'polypeptide(L)'
;EEGHKRLVHQTSWGCTTRSLGVMIMTHGDDKGLVIPPRVASVQVVIIPILFKDENTGEILGKCRELKTMLEKADIRVRIDDRSNYTPGWKYNHWEVKGVPLRLELGPKDLAKGTARVVRRDTGEAYQISWADLAPKLLELMEGIQRSLFEKAKARLHEGIEKISTFDEVMPALNRKHLVLAPWCEDPESEEQIKKETQKLSEIQAIEAGDSEQVMTGAMKTLCIPFDQPPMPEGTKCFYTGKPAKRWTLWGRSY
;
A
#
# COMPACT_ATOMS: atom_id res chain seq x y z
N GLU A 1 -14.18 50.88 6.36
CA GLU A 1 -14.63 49.56 6.85
C GLU A 1 -16.04 49.72 7.41
N GLU A 2 -17.06 49.09 6.81
CA GLU A 2 -18.48 49.44 7.00
C GLU A 2 -19.13 48.96 8.32
N GLY A 3 -18.37 48.49 9.32
CA GLY A 3 -18.90 48.17 10.66
C GLY A 3 -19.97 47.06 10.73
N HIS A 4 -20.25 46.35 9.63
CA HIS A 4 -21.28 45.33 9.58
C HIS A 4 -20.81 43.98 10.14
N LYS A 5 -21.62 43.38 11.02
CA LYS A 5 -21.42 41.99 11.47
C LYS A 5 -21.51 41.04 10.28
N ARG A 6 -20.51 40.17 10.12
CA ARG A 6 -20.47 39.12 9.10
C ARG A 6 -20.35 37.76 9.74
N LEU A 7 -20.88 36.74 9.06
CA LEU A 7 -20.64 35.35 9.43
C LEU A 7 -19.20 34.97 9.11
N VAL A 8 -18.63 34.07 9.91
CA VAL A 8 -17.30 33.50 9.66
C VAL A 8 -17.37 32.43 8.57
N HIS A 9 -16.29 32.28 7.80
CA HIS A 9 -16.11 31.14 6.90
C HIS A 9 -15.32 30.06 7.64
N GLN A 10 -15.96 28.91 7.91
CA GLN A 10 -15.35 27.80 8.65
C GLN A 10 -15.04 26.64 7.72
N THR A 11 -13.99 25.89 8.05
CA THR A 11 -13.60 24.65 7.38
C THR A 11 -13.22 23.60 8.43
N SER A 12 -13.38 22.32 8.11
CA SER A 12 -12.94 21.21 8.96
C SER A 12 -12.45 20.03 8.10
N TRP A 13 -11.48 19.28 8.61
CA TRP A 13 -10.91 18.10 7.96
C TRP A 13 -10.43 17.10 9.02
N GLY A 14 -10.37 15.82 8.66
CA GLY A 14 -9.94 14.76 9.57
C GLY A 14 -9.32 13.57 8.83
N CYS A 15 -8.34 12.94 9.48
CA CYS A 15 -7.72 11.69 9.05
C CYS A 15 -7.66 10.76 10.25
N THR A 16 -7.90 9.46 10.04
CA THR A 16 -8.02 8.48 11.13
C THR A 16 -7.08 7.30 10.95
N THR A 17 -7.07 6.40 11.94
CA THR A 17 -6.33 5.13 11.91
C THR A 17 -6.75 4.19 10.78
N ARG A 18 -7.85 4.49 10.05
CA ARG A 18 -8.22 3.79 8.81
C ARG A 18 -7.06 3.78 7.79
N SER A 19 -6.23 4.81 7.78
CA SER A 19 -5.02 4.88 6.95
C SER A 19 -4.06 3.69 7.15
N LEU A 20 -3.98 3.15 8.36
CA LEU A 20 -3.17 1.95 8.65
C LEU A 20 -3.75 0.72 7.94
N GLY A 21 -5.07 0.53 8.01
CA GLY A 21 -5.75 -0.57 7.31
C GLY A 21 -5.56 -0.49 5.79
N VAL A 22 -5.70 0.72 5.22
CA VAL A 22 -5.44 0.96 3.79
C VAL A 22 -4.00 0.62 3.42
N MET A 23 -3.00 1.08 4.19
CA MET A 23 -1.59 0.75 3.94
C MET A 23 -1.35 -0.77 4.00
N ILE A 24 -1.88 -1.46 5.01
CA ILE A 24 -1.73 -2.92 5.18
C ILE A 24 -2.32 -3.65 3.96
N MET A 25 -3.56 -3.35 3.58
CA MET A 25 -4.23 -3.98 2.43
C MET A 25 -3.59 -3.60 1.09
N THR A 26 -2.96 -2.43 1.02
CA THR A 26 -2.29 -1.96 -0.21
C THR A 26 -1.02 -2.74 -0.47
N HIS A 27 -0.19 -2.97 0.56
CA HIS A 27 1.17 -3.49 0.39
C HIS A 27 1.38 -4.93 0.84
N GLY A 28 0.53 -5.47 1.73
CA GLY A 28 0.66 -6.83 2.23
C GLY A 28 0.69 -7.90 1.13
N ASP A 29 1.35 -9.00 1.43
CA ASP A 29 1.47 -10.16 0.54
C ASP A 29 1.27 -11.47 1.32
N ASP A 30 1.42 -12.61 0.64
CA ASP A 30 1.24 -13.95 1.24
C ASP A 30 2.25 -14.28 2.34
N LYS A 31 3.35 -13.51 2.47
CA LYS A 31 4.33 -13.64 3.56
C LYS A 31 3.99 -12.76 4.76
N GLY A 32 2.96 -11.91 4.67
CA GLY A 32 2.47 -11.05 5.75
C GLY A 32 2.63 -9.56 5.45
N LEU A 33 2.99 -8.77 6.47
CA LEU A 33 3.09 -7.33 6.34
C LEU A 33 4.24 -6.92 5.41
N VAL A 34 4.02 -5.84 4.66
CA VAL A 34 5.06 -5.10 3.92
C VAL A 34 4.89 -3.63 4.30
N ILE A 35 5.79 -3.12 5.14
CA ILE A 35 5.65 -1.79 5.73
C ILE A 35 6.58 -0.80 5.02
N PRO A 36 6.07 0.35 4.51
CA PRO A 36 6.93 1.39 3.97
C PRO A 36 7.98 1.87 5.00
N PRO A 37 9.26 2.02 4.63
CA PRO A 37 10.33 2.30 5.60
C PRO A 37 10.13 3.53 6.48
N ARG A 38 9.41 4.55 6.01
CA ARG A 38 9.15 5.77 6.79
C ARG A 38 8.23 5.56 7.99
N VAL A 39 7.42 4.51 7.99
CA VAL A 39 6.46 4.18 9.07
C VAL A 39 6.76 2.84 9.76
N ALA A 40 7.79 2.12 9.30
CA ALA A 40 8.21 0.86 9.93
C ALA A 40 8.84 1.11 11.31
N SER A 41 8.34 0.49 12.38
CA SER A 41 8.90 0.65 13.73
C SER A 41 10.33 0.11 13.84
N VAL A 42 10.62 -0.97 13.11
CA VAL A 42 11.96 -1.49 12.85
C VAL A 42 12.19 -1.45 11.35
N GLN A 43 13.21 -0.71 10.91
CA GLN A 43 13.57 -0.60 9.50
C GLN A 43 14.53 -1.71 9.08
N VAL A 44 15.49 -2.03 9.96
CA VAL A 44 16.50 -3.06 9.73
C VAL A 44 16.53 -4.05 10.89
N VAL A 45 16.47 -5.33 10.59
CA VAL A 45 16.77 -6.39 11.56
C VAL A 45 18.09 -7.07 11.24
N ILE A 46 18.99 -7.10 12.22
CA ILE A 46 20.27 -7.80 12.15
C ILE A 46 20.10 -9.20 12.72
N ILE A 47 20.43 -10.22 11.93
CA ILE A 47 20.33 -11.63 12.30
C ILE A 47 21.72 -12.26 12.21
N PRO A 48 22.38 -12.54 13.36
CA PRO A 48 23.63 -13.27 13.37
C PRO A 48 23.41 -14.74 12.98
N ILE A 49 24.25 -15.25 12.07
CA ILE A 49 24.25 -16.64 11.63
C ILE A 49 25.35 -17.37 12.40
N LEU A 50 24.94 -18.07 13.46
CA LEU A 50 25.84 -18.75 14.37
C LEU A 50 25.92 -20.23 14.03
N PHE A 51 27.13 -20.76 13.94
CA PHE A 51 27.41 -22.19 13.86
C PHE A 51 28.07 -22.63 15.17
N LYS A 52 27.85 -23.89 15.57
CA LYS A 52 28.60 -24.45 16.71
C LYS A 52 30.08 -24.42 16.32
N ASP A 53 30.90 -23.90 17.23
CA ASP A 53 32.37 -23.95 17.23
C ASP A 53 33.17 -22.81 16.59
N GLU A 54 32.57 -21.75 16.00
CA GLU A 54 33.37 -20.59 15.52
C GLU A 54 32.74 -19.20 15.74
N ASN A 55 33.59 -18.25 16.13
CA ASN A 55 33.44 -16.78 16.05
C ASN A 55 32.14 -16.15 16.58
N THR A 56 31.39 -16.84 17.45
CA THR A 56 30.12 -16.31 18.00
C THR A 56 30.30 -14.97 18.71
N GLY A 57 31.35 -14.84 19.54
CA GLY A 57 31.65 -13.60 20.25
C GLY A 57 31.96 -12.44 19.29
N GLU A 58 32.75 -12.71 18.25
CA GLU A 58 33.14 -11.71 17.25
C GLU A 58 31.95 -11.28 16.39
N ILE A 59 31.12 -12.22 15.92
CA ILE A 59 29.90 -11.93 15.16
C ILE A 59 28.95 -11.07 15.99
N LEU A 60 28.71 -11.43 17.25
CA LEU A 60 27.83 -10.66 18.15
C LEU A 60 28.42 -9.29 18.49
N GLY A 61 29.74 -9.19 18.63
CA GLY A 61 30.44 -7.92 18.79
C GLY A 61 30.24 -7.03 17.56
N LYS A 62 30.41 -7.59 16.36
CA LYS A 62 30.25 -6.86 15.11
C LYS A 62 28.80 -6.46 14.85
N CYS A 63 27.81 -7.31 15.15
CA CYS A 63 26.39 -6.95 15.10
C CYS A 63 26.09 -5.71 15.96
N ARG A 64 26.67 -5.61 17.16
CA ARG A 64 26.50 -4.46 18.05
C ARG A 64 27.16 -3.20 17.49
N GLU A 65 28.36 -3.32 16.95
CA GLU A 65 29.07 -2.21 16.28
C GLU A 65 28.26 -1.67 15.09
N LEU A 66 27.78 -2.57 14.21
CA LEU A 66 26.96 -2.19 13.05
C LEU A 66 25.65 -1.56 13.49
N LYS A 67 24.99 -2.10 14.53
CA LYS A 67 23.78 -1.50 15.10
C LYS A 67 24.04 -0.05 15.53
N THR A 68 25.08 0.21 16.32
CA THR A 68 25.43 1.56 16.78
C THR A 68 25.75 2.49 15.60
N MET A 69 26.45 1.99 14.57
CA MET A 69 26.75 2.77 13.37
C MET A 69 25.48 3.14 12.59
N LEU A 70 24.53 2.22 12.45
CA LEU A 70 23.26 2.47 11.77
C LEU A 70 22.33 3.38 12.59
N GLU A 71 22.28 3.23 13.91
CA GLU A 71 21.52 4.12 14.80
C GLU A 71 22.05 5.56 14.73
N LYS A 72 23.38 5.76 14.60
CA LYS A 72 23.98 7.09 14.37
C LYS A 72 23.57 7.70 13.03
N ALA A 73 23.14 6.88 12.07
CA ALA A 73 22.59 7.33 10.79
C ALA A 73 21.05 7.47 10.83
N ASP A 74 20.43 7.51 12.02
CA ASP A 74 18.98 7.61 12.25
C ASP A 74 18.16 6.43 11.67
N ILE A 75 18.78 5.25 11.61
CA ILE A 75 18.12 4.02 11.17
C ILE A 75 17.59 3.26 12.39
N ARG A 76 16.31 2.88 12.36
CA ARG A 76 15.68 2.08 13.43
C ARG A 76 16.07 0.61 13.31
N VAL A 77 17.05 0.18 14.11
CA VAL A 77 17.66 -1.16 14.00
C VAL A 77 17.38 -2.04 15.20
N ARG A 78 17.12 -3.32 14.96
CA ARG A 78 16.99 -4.37 15.98
C ARG A 78 17.97 -5.51 15.70
N ILE A 79 18.59 -6.07 16.74
CA ILE A 79 19.33 -7.34 16.63
C ILE A 79 18.41 -8.46 17.13
N ASP A 80 18.39 -9.59 16.42
CA ASP A 80 17.74 -10.84 16.84
C ASP A 80 18.76 -11.97 17.04
N ASP A 81 19.38 -11.98 18.22
CA ASP A 81 20.40 -12.92 18.66
C ASP A 81 19.83 -14.11 19.46
N ARG A 82 18.50 -14.30 19.49
CA ARG A 82 17.85 -15.42 20.20
C ARG A 82 18.42 -16.77 19.74
N SER A 83 19.06 -17.52 20.64
CA SER A 83 19.75 -18.78 20.31
C SER A 83 18.82 -19.98 20.16
N ASN A 84 17.60 -19.90 20.70
CA ASN A 84 16.60 -20.96 20.66
C ASN A 84 15.85 -21.07 19.31
N TYR A 85 16.13 -20.17 18.35
CA TYR A 85 15.49 -20.16 17.03
C TYR A 85 16.52 -20.26 15.90
N THR A 86 16.19 -21.05 14.88
CA THR A 86 17.00 -21.13 13.67
C THR A 86 16.95 -19.82 12.89
N PRO A 87 17.98 -19.49 12.06
CA PRO A 87 17.94 -18.31 11.21
C PRO A 87 16.69 -18.24 10.33
N GLY A 88 16.30 -19.35 9.69
CA GLY A 88 15.09 -19.42 8.86
C GLY A 88 13.81 -19.08 9.62
N TRP A 89 13.69 -19.51 10.89
CA TRP A 89 12.55 -19.12 11.73
C TRP A 89 12.55 -17.61 11.98
N LYS A 90 13.71 -17.02 12.29
CA LYS A 90 13.82 -15.56 12.49
C LYS A 90 13.51 -14.78 11.21
N TYR A 91 13.92 -15.30 10.05
CA TYR A 91 13.63 -14.69 8.75
C TYR A 91 12.12 -14.52 8.58
N ASN A 92 11.38 -15.62 8.72
CA ASN A 92 9.93 -15.61 8.63
C ASN A 92 9.29 -14.71 9.71
N HIS A 93 9.76 -14.77 10.96
CA HIS A 93 9.24 -13.93 12.05
C HIS A 93 9.26 -12.44 11.73
N TRP A 94 10.34 -11.95 11.11
CA TRP A 94 10.49 -10.54 10.76
C TRP A 94 9.88 -10.18 9.40
N GLU A 95 9.80 -11.15 8.47
CA GLU A 95 9.07 -10.98 7.20
C GLU A 95 7.58 -10.80 7.44
N VAL A 96 6.96 -11.62 8.30
CA VAL A 96 5.55 -11.50 8.67
C VAL A 96 5.26 -10.14 9.33
N LYS A 97 6.22 -9.62 10.11
CA LYS A 97 6.14 -8.29 10.74
C LYS A 97 6.45 -7.13 9.78
N GLY A 98 6.89 -7.41 8.55
CA GLY A 98 7.13 -6.43 7.51
C GLY A 98 8.32 -5.52 7.72
N VAL A 99 9.37 -6.01 8.41
CA VAL A 99 10.64 -5.26 8.51
C VAL A 99 11.22 -5.08 7.11
N PRO A 100 11.45 -3.85 6.63
CA PRO A 100 11.86 -3.59 5.25
C PRO A 100 13.15 -4.27 4.81
N LEU A 101 14.14 -4.31 5.70
CA LEU A 101 15.48 -4.83 5.42
C LEU A 101 15.91 -5.82 6.48
N ARG A 102 16.37 -6.99 6.04
CA ARG A 102 17.04 -7.97 6.89
C ARG A 102 18.53 -7.97 6.57
N LEU A 103 19.36 -7.80 7.59
CA LEU A 103 20.81 -7.92 7.49
C LEU A 103 21.24 -9.23 8.14
N GLU A 104 21.86 -10.10 7.35
CA GLU A 104 22.39 -11.40 7.76
C GLU A 104 23.92 -11.26 7.92
N LEU A 105 24.45 -11.70 9.07
CA LEU A 105 25.89 -11.65 9.36
C LEU A 105 26.38 -13.02 9.82
N GLY A 106 27.09 -13.75 8.95
CA GLY A 106 27.76 -15.01 9.28
C GLY A 106 29.30 -14.90 9.26
N PRO A 107 30.01 -16.01 9.53
CA PRO A 107 31.48 -16.04 9.54
C PRO A 107 32.10 -15.59 8.21
N LYS A 108 31.48 -15.95 7.07
CA LYS A 108 31.95 -15.57 5.73
C LYS A 108 31.85 -14.07 5.48
N ASP A 109 30.79 -13.45 5.98
CA ASP A 109 30.56 -12.01 5.86
C ASP A 109 31.54 -11.25 6.77
N LEU A 110 31.77 -11.80 7.98
CA LEU A 110 32.75 -11.30 8.95
C LEU A 110 34.17 -11.26 8.36
N ALA A 111 34.63 -12.37 7.78
CA ALA A 111 35.95 -12.47 7.17
C ALA A 111 36.14 -11.53 5.96
N LYS A 112 35.05 -11.22 5.24
CA LYS A 112 35.07 -10.37 4.04
C LYS A 112 34.83 -8.89 4.32
N GLY A 113 34.51 -8.50 5.54
CA GLY A 113 34.16 -7.10 5.84
C GLY A 113 32.82 -6.67 5.22
N THR A 114 31.87 -7.59 5.08
CA THR A 114 30.59 -7.34 4.40
C THR A 114 29.40 -7.82 5.24
N ALA A 115 28.18 -7.53 4.78
CA ALA A 115 26.95 -8.10 5.28
C ALA A 115 25.99 -8.38 4.11
N ARG A 116 25.19 -9.43 4.25
CA ARG A 116 24.13 -9.75 3.28
C ARG A 116 22.85 -9.02 3.68
N VAL A 117 22.30 -8.22 2.79
CA VAL A 117 21.10 -7.42 3.02
C VAL A 117 19.98 -7.87 2.09
N VAL A 118 18.82 -8.20 2.64
CA VAL A 118 17.66 -8.71 1.91
C VAL A 118 16.49 -7.76 2.04
N ARG A 119 15.88 -7.40 0.91
CA ARG A 119 14.66 -6.57 0.84
C ARG A 119 13.41 -7.39 1.11
N ARG A 120 12.48 -6.83 1.88
CA ARG A 120 11.19 -7.47 2.19
C ARG A 120 10.21 -7.46 1.02
N ASP A 121 10.16 -6.39 0.24
CA ASP A 121 9.15 -6.17 -0.81
C ASP A 121 9.40 -7.02 -2.06
N THR A 122 10.67 -7.28 -2.40
CA THR A 122 11.06 -8.06 -3.60
C THR A 122 11.78 -9.37 -3.28
N GLY A 123 12.37 -9.50 -2.09
CA GLY A 123 13.26 -10.62 -1.74
C GLY A 123 14.67 -10.51 -2.33
N GLU A 124 14.99 -9.44 -3.06
CA GLU A 124 16.33 -9.20 -3.60
C GLU A 124 17.37 -9.12 -2.48
N ALA A 125 18.56 -9.66 -2.75
CA ALA A 125 19.65 -9.70 -1.80
C ALA A 125 20.91 -9.04 -2.36
N TYR A 126 21.62 -8.34 -1.48
CA TYR A 126 22.79 -7.53 -1.79
C TYR A 126 23.93 -7.90 -0.83
N GLN A 127 25.16 -7.91 -1.32
CA GLN A 127 26.35 -7.99 -0.47
C GLN A 127 26.94 -6.59 -0.34
N ILE A 128 26.97 -6.03 0.88
CA ILE A 128 27.36 -4.64 1.12
C ILE A 128 28.55 -4.59 2.08
N SER A 129 29.56 -3.78 1.78
CA SER A 129 30.70 -3.54 2.66
C SER A 129 30.24 -2.83 3.95
N TRP A 130 30.95 -3.01 5.06
CA TRP A 130 30.60 -2.28 6.29
C TRP A 130 30.77 -0.76 6.15
N ALA A 131 31.72 -0.32 5.33
CA ALA A 131 31.99 1.08 5.07
C ALA A 131 30.82 1.77 4.34
N ASP A 132 30.18 1.05 3.41
CA ASP A 132 29.08 1.58 2.60
C ASP A 132 27.70 1.22 3.15
N LEU A 133 27.63 0.52 4.29
CA LEU A 133 26.39 -0.06 4.76
C LEU A 133 25.32 1.00 5.06
N ALA A 134 25.60 1.98 5.92
CA ALA A 134 24.63 3.03 6.24
C ALA A 134 24.11 3.79 5.00
N PRO A 135 24.96 4.37 4.13
CA PRO A 135 24.46 5.08 2.96
C PRO A 135 23.67 4.17 2.01
N LYS A 136 24.08 2.91 1.83
CA LYS A 136 23.32 1.97 0.99
C LYS A 136 22.00 1.53 1.61
N LEU A 137 21.90 1.35 2.92
CA LEU A 137 20.62 1.04 3.55
C LEU A 137 19.63 2.21 3.41
N LEU A 138 20.10 3.46 3.55
CA LEU A 138 19.27 4.65 3.31
C LEU A 138 18.76 4.71 1.86
N GLU A 139 19.64 4.48 0.88
CA GLU A 139 19.28 4.41 -0.54
C GLU A 139 18.25 3.30 -0.81
N LEU A 140 18.47 2.10 -0.27
CA LEU A 140 17.56 0.97 -0.40
C LEU A 140 16.19 1.28 0.22
N MET A 141 16.14 1.93 1.38
CA MET A 141 14.86 2.32 2.01
C MET A 141 14.09 3.35 1.18
N GLU A 142 14.76 4.35 0.61
CA GLU A 142 14.09 5.29 -0.32
C GLU A 142 13.65 4.58 -1.61
N GLY A 143 14.44 3.62 -2.09
CA GLY A 143 14.08 2.74 -3.20
C GLY A 143 12.82 1.92 -2.93
N ILE A 144 12.73 1.28 -1.76
CA ILE A 144 11.55 0.52 -1.31
C ILE A 144 10.32 1.44 -1.17
N GLN A 145 10.48 2.60 -0.54
CA GLN A 145 9.40 3.57 -0.36
C GLN A 145 8.80 3.98 -1.70
N ARG A 146 9.65 4.28 -2.68
CA ARG A 146 9.25 4.65 -4.04
C ARG A 146 8.62 3.47 -4.79
N SER A 147 9.24 2.29 -4.78
CA SER A 147 8.71 1.12 -5.51
C SER A 147 7.33 0.70 -5.00
N LEU A 148 7.10 0.74 -3.69
CA LEU A 148 5.79 0.45 -3.10
C LEU A 148 4.72 1.44 -3.57
N PHE A 149 5.05 2.73 -3.61
CA PHE A 149 4.15 3.76 -4.09
C PHE A 149 3.83 3.61 -5.58
N GLU A 150 4.85 3.47 -6.44
CA GLU A 150 4.65 3.35 -7.89
C GLU A 150 3.89 2.08 -8.25
N LYS A 151 4.18 0.94 -7.62
CA LYS A 151 3.42 -0.31 -7.81
C LYS A 151 1.95 -0.14 -7.42
N ALA A 152 1.68 0.50 -6.27
CA ALA A 152 0.31 0.73 -5.81
C ALA A 152 -0.44 1.71 -6.72
N LYS A 153 0.24 2.75 -7.20
CA LYS A 153 -0.29 3.75 -8.13
C LYS A 153 -0.63 3.12 -9.48
N ALA A 154 0.27 2.31 -10.05
CA ALA A 154 0.03 1.59 -11.29
C ALA A 154 -1.21 0.68 -11.16
N ARG A 155 -1.29 -0.13 -10.09
CA ARG A 155 -2.46 -0.98 -9.83
C ARG A 155 -3.76 -0.18 -9.71
N LEU A 156 -3.74 0.99 -9.05
CA LEU A 156 -4.90 1.86 -8.96
C LEU A 156 -5.34 2.34 -10.35
N HIS A 157 -4.41 2.81 -11.19
CA HIS A 157 -4.73 3.30 -12.53
C HIS A 157 -5.22 2.18 -13.47
N GLU A 158 -4.59 1.01 -13.43
CA GLU A 158 -5.03 -0.18 -14.17
C GLU A 158 -6.44 -0.62 -13.75
N GLY A 159 -6.79 -0.42 -12.49
CA GLY A 159 -8.11 -0.71 -11.93
C GLY A 159 -9.14 0.40 -12.11
N ILE A 160 -8.91 1.42 -12.95
CA ILE A 160 -9.91 2.46 -13.29
C ILE A 160 -10.32 2.30 -14.76
N GLU A 161 -11.59 2.00 -14.99
CA GLU A 161 -12.15 1.89 -16.34
C GLU A 161 -12.93 3.15 -16.71
N LYS A 162 -12.53 3.78 -17.81
CA LYS A 162 -13.26 4.92 -18.39
C LYS A 162 -14.38 4.39 -19.29
N ILE A 163 -15.63 4.64 -18.93
CA ILE A 163 -16.81 4.15 -19.66
C ILE A 163 -17.70 5.30 -20.11
N SER A 164 -18.63 5.02 -21.04
CA SER A 164 -19.58 6.03 -21.54
C SER A 164 -21.05 5.61 -21.42
N THR A 165 -21.35 4.33 -21.20
CA THR A 165 -22.72 3.83 -21.05
C THR A 165 -22.92 2.99 -19.78
N PHE A 166 -24.16 2.87 -19.32
CA PHE A 166 -24.48 2.10 -18.13
C PHE A 166 -24.21 0.59 -18.29
N ASP A 167 -24.35 0.04 -19.51
CA ASP A 167 -24.13 -1.39 -19.77
C ASP A 167 -22.69 -1.85 -19.48
N GLU A 168 -21.72 -0.91 -19.51
CA GLU A 168 -20.31 -1.17 -19.21
C GLU A 168 -20.02 -1.24 -17.69
N VAL A 169 -20.95 -0.78 -16.84
CA VAL A 169 -20.76 -0.66 -15.39
C VAL A 169 -20.58 -2.01 -14.72
N MET A 170 -21.55 -2.92 -14.86
CA MET A 170 -21.52 -4.21 -14.17
C MET A 170 -20.31 -5.07 -14.59
N PRO A 171 -19.93 -5.15 -15.89
CA PRO A 171 -18.68 -5.79 -16.30
C PRO A 171 -17.44 -5.24 -15.59
N ALA A 172 -17.31 -3.91 -15.47
CA ALA A 172 -16.17 -3.28 -14.80
C ALA A 172 -16.16 -3.56 -13.29
N LEU A 173 -17.31 -3.43 -12.62
CA LEU A 173 -17.43 -3.73 -11.19
C LEU A 173 -17.12 -5.20 -10.86
N ASN A 174 -17.52 -6.13 -11.74
CA ASN A 174 -17.25 -7.56 -11.56
C ASN A 174 -15.78 -7.93 -11.77
N ARG A 175 -15.04 -7.15 -12.57
CA ARG A 175 -13.57 -7.21 -12.62
C ARG A 175 -12.88 -6.57 -11.41
N LYS A 176 -13.65 -6.08 -10.43
CA LYS A 176 -13.19 -5.33 -9.25
C LYS A 176 -12.52 -4.01 -9.60
N HIS A 177 -12.95 -3.38 -10.69
CA HIS A 177 -12.45 -2.07 -11.11
C HIS A 177 -13.36 -0.94 -10.61
N LEU A 178 -12.76 0.25 -10.49
CA LEU A 178 -13.47 1.51 -10.37
C LEU A 178 -13.93 1.98 -11.74
N VAL A 179 -14.94 2.82 -11.76
CA VAL A 179 -15.57 3.31 -12.98
C VAL A 179 -15.41 4.83 -13.06
N LEU A 180 -14.82 5.34 -14.13
CA LEU A 180 -14.77 6.76 -14.45
C LEU A 180 -15.78 7.05 -15.56
N ALA A 181 -16.91 7.66 -15.21
CA ALA A 181 -18.03 7.87 -16.13
C ALA A 181 -18.45 9.35 -16.21
N PRO A 182 -18.93 9.83 -17.37
CA PRO A 182 -19.45 11.18 -17.52
C PRO A 182 -20.81 11.30 -16.83
N TRP A 183 -20.97 12.22 -15.88
CA TRP A 183 -22.18 12.32 -15.05
C TRP A 183 -22.80 13.71 -15.05
N CYS A 184 -24.13 13.81 -14.90
CA CYS A 184 -24.87 15.07 -14.85
C CYS A 184 -24.96 15.70 -13.45
N GLU A 185 -24.45 15.02 -12.42
CA GLU A 185 -24.50 15.44 -11.01
C GLU A 185 -25.92 15.70 -10.50
N ASP A 186 -26.86 14.89 -10.96
CA ASP A 186 -28.23 14.92 -10.50
C ASP A 186 -28.38 13.92 -9.32
N PRO A 187 -28.67 14.37 -8.09
CA PRO A 187 -28.75 13.48 -6.94
C PRO A 187 -29.74 12.33 -7.11
N GLU A 188 -30.83 12.54 -7.87
CA GLU A 188 -31.79 11.47 -8.15
C GLU A 188 -31.16 10.35 -8.97
N SER A 189 -30.30 10.70 -9.93
CA SER A 189 -29.60 9.71 -10.76
C SER A 189 -28.60 8.87 -9.95
N GLU A 190 -27.93 9.46 -8.94
CA GLU A 190 -27.03 8.70 -8.06
C GLU A 190 -27.79 7.63 -7.27
N GLU A 191 -28.96 7.97 -6.72
CA GLU A 191 -29.78 7.02 -5.98
C GLU A 191 -30.37 5.92 -6.88
N GLN A 192 -30.73 6.26 -8.12
CA GLN A 192 -31.17 5.28 -9.12
C GLN A 192 -30.05 4.30 -9.50
N ILE A 193 -28.85 4.81 -9.81
CA ILE A 193 -27.65 4.01 -10.11
C ILE A 193 -27.34 3.05 -8.95
N LYS A 194 -27.39 3.55 -7.71
CA LYS A 194 -27.15 2.74 -6.51
C LYS A 194 -28.13 1.59 -6.37
N LYS A 195 -29.43 1.84 -6.55
CA LYS A 195 -30.48 0.81 -6.48
C LYS A 195 -30.33 -0.22 -7.59
N GLU A 196 -30.06 0.23 -8.81
CA GLU A 196 -29.98 -0.65 -9.98
C GLU A 196 -28.75 -1.56 -9.90
N THR A 197 -27.58 -1.02 -9.57
CA THR A 197 -26.35 -1.81 -9.41
C THR A 197 -26.42 -2.77 -8.21
N GLN A 198 -27.13 -2.42 -7.14
CA GLN A 198 -27.43 -3.34 -6.03
C GLN A 198 -28.25 -4.53 -6.53
N LYS A 199 -29.39 -4.27 -7.18
CA LYS A 199 -30.28 -5.31 -7.71
C LYS A 199 -29.56 -6.24 -8.68
N LEU A 200 -28.76 -5.69 -9.60
CA LEU A 200 -28.00 -6.49 -10.56
C LEU A 200 -26.93 -7.35 -9.87
N SER A 201 -26.29 -6.85 -8.82
CA SER A 201 -25.32 -7.62 -8.03
C SER A 201 -25.97 -8.76 -7.25
N GLU A 202 -27.19 -8.56 -6.72
CA GLU A 202 -27.96 -9.60 -6.03
C GLU A 202 -28.38 -10.72 -6.97
N ILE A 203 -28.86 -10.38 -8.18
CA ILE A 203 -29.21 -11.37 -9.20
C ILE A 203 -28.00 -12.23 -9.56
N GLN A 204 -26.84 -11.61 -9.82
CA GLN A 204 -25.61 -12.32 -10.16
C GLN A 204 -25.11 -13.22 -9.02
N ALA A 205 -25.27 -12.80 -7.76
CA ALA A 205 -24.90 -13.62 -6.60
C ALA A 205 -25.75 -14.88 -6.48
N ILE A 206 -27.07 -14.75 -6.69
CA ILE A 206 -28.01 -15.87 -6.70
C ILE A 206 -27.66 -16.86 -7.82
N GLU A 207 -27.37 -16.36 -9.03
CA GLU A 207 -26.98 -17.18 -10.17
C GLU A 207 -25.64 -17.91 -9.96
N ALA A 208 -24.70 -17.27 -9.25
CA ALA A 208 -23.41 -17.86 -8.90
C ALA A 208 -23.46 -18.86 -7.73
N GLY A 209 -24.60 -18.96 -7.03
CA GLY A 209 -24.74 -19.78 -5.82
C GLY A 209 -23.94 -19.25 -4.62
N ASP A 210 -23.59 -17.96 -4.63
CA ASP A 210 -22.72 -17.33 -3.65
C ASP A 210 -23.58 -16.74 -2.52
N SER A 211 -23.64 -17.43 -1.36
CA SER A 211 -24.49 -17.06 -0.23
C SER A 211 -23.83 -16.13 0.79
N GLU A 212 -22.53 -15.81 0.62
CA GLU A 212 -21.71 -15.06 1.58
C GLU A 212 -21.35 -13.63 1.11
N GLN A 213 -22.30 -12.86 0.56
CA GLN A 213 -22.04 -11.43 0.32
C GLN A 213 -22.07 -10.64 1.64
N VAL A 214 -20.87 -10.39 2.19
CA VAL A 214 -20.67 -9.59 3.42
C VAL A 214 -20.80 -8.07 3.17
N MET A 215 -20.68 -7.62 1.91
CA MET A 215 -20.70 -6.20 1.53
C MET A 215 -21.68 -5.94 0.39
N THR A 216 -22.29 -4.74 0.39
CA THR A 216 -23.22 -4.31 -0.67
C THR A 216 -22.54 -4.27 -2.04
N GLY A 217 -23.24 -4.80 -3.06
CA GLY A 217 -22.81 -4.74 -4.46
C GLY A 217 -23.09 -3.39 -5.13
N ALA A 218 -23.78 -2.47 -4.44
CA ALA A 218 -24.16 -1.17 -4.95
C ALA A 218 -22.95 -0.30 -5.28
N MET A 219 -23.01 0.36 -6.43
CA MET A 219 -22.08 1.40 -6.82
C MET A 219 -22.55 2.75 -6.28
N LYS A 220 -21.61 3.60 -5.85
CA LYS A 220 -21.88 5.00 -5.47
C LYS A 220 -20.82 5.92 -6.03
N THR A 221 -21.06 7.23 -5.97
CA THR A 221 -20.01 8.21 -6.24
C THR A 221 -18.92 8.11 -5.17
N LEU A 222 -17.66 8.11 -5.60
CA LEU A 222 -16.50 8.15 -4.72
C LEU A 222 -15.97 9.58 -4.61
N CYS A 223 -15.73 10.20 -5.75
CA CYS A 223 -15.41 11.61 -5.86
C CYS A 223 -15.58 12.10 -7.31
N ILE A 224 -15.61 13.41 -7.47
CA ILE A 224 -15.35 14.06 -8.75
C ILE A 224 -13.86 14.43 -8.74
N PRO A 225 -12.99 13.76 -9.53
CA PRO A 225 -11.56 14.05 -9.55
C PRO A 225 -11.28 15.52 -9.87
N PHE A 226 -10.33 16.14 -9.19
CA PHE A 226 -9.90 17.50 -9.54
C PHE A 226 -9.24 17.54 -10.92
N ASP A 227 -8.37 16.58 -11.22
CA ASP A 227 -7.76 16.41 -12.53
C ASP A 227 -8.74 15.69 -13.47
N GLN A 228 -9.47 16.47 -14.26
CA GLN A 228 -10.46 15.98 -15.20
C GLN A 228 -9.82 15.66 -16.57
N PRO A 229 -10.08 14.48 -17.16
CA PRO A 229 -9.74 14.27 -18.55
C PRO A 229 -10.63 15.15 -19.45
N PRO A 230 -10.20 15.46 -20.68
CA PRO A 230 -11.03 16.24 -21.61
C PRO A 230 -12.42 15.61 -21.78
N MET A 231 -13.45 16.46 -21.78
CA MET A 231 -14.83 16.07 -22.04
C MET A 231 -15.25 16.63 -23.41
N PRO A 232 -15.49 15.77 -24.41
CA PRO A 232 -16.00 16.20 -25.70
C PRO A 232 -17.31 16.98 -25.57
N GLU A 233 -17.52 17.94 -26.46
CA GLU A 233 -18.79 18.66 -26.53
C GLU A 233 -19.95 17.70 -26.81
N GLY A 234 -21.09 17.91 -26.16
CA GLY A 234 -22.25 17.03 -26.28
C GLY A 234 -22.14 15.70 -25.54
N THR A 235 -21.10 15.48 -24.73
CA THR A 235 -21.00 14.30 -23.86
C THR A 235 -22.24 14.18 -22.98
N LYS A 236 -22.86 13.00 -23.00
CA LYS A 236 -24.06 12.70 -22.22
C LYS A 236 -23.70 11.96 -20.94
N CYS A 237 -24.55 12.12 -19.93
CA CYS A 237 -24.53 11.33 -18.72
C CYS A 237 -24.69 9.86 -19.08
N PHE A 238 -23.77 9.03 -18.59
CA PHE A 238 -23.73 7.58 -18.87
C PHE A 238 -25.02 6.84 -18.49
N TYR A 239 -25.82 7.44 -17.59
CA TYR A 239 -27.06 6.89 -17.09
C TYR A 239 -28.31 7.58 -17.64
N THR A 240 -28.43 8.91 -17.45
CA THR A 240 -29.69 9.62 -17.74
C THR A 240 -29.79 10.14 -19.18
N GLY A 241 -28.69 10.17 -19.93
CA GLY A 241 -28.63 10.80 -21.26
C GLY A 241 -28.69 12.34 -21.26
N LYS A 242 -28.90 12.99 -20.11
CA LYS A 242 -28.78 14.45 -19.94
C LYS A 242 -27.34 14.90 -20.26
N PRO A 243 -27.07 16.19 -20.56
CA PRO A 243 -25.70 16.67 -20.71
C PRO A 243 -24.85 16.35 -19.47
N ALA A 244 -23.68 15.75 -19.67
CA ALA A 244 -22.73 15.49 -18.60
C ALA A 244 -22.05 16.80 -18.18
N LYS A 245 -21.75 16.92 -16.89
CA LYS A 245 -21.02 18.05 -16.31
C LYS A 245 -19.54 17.73 -16.14
N ARG A 246 -19.24 16.58 -15.52
CA ARG A 246 -17.88 16.15 -15.17
C ARG A 246 -17.74 14.63 -15.23
N TRP A 247 -16.50 14.17 -15.35
CA TRP A 247 -16.14 12.78 -15.11
C TRP A 247 -16.17 12.53 -13.61
N THR A 248 -16.88 11.50 -13.19
CA THR A 248 -17.03 11.13 -11.80
C THR A 248 -16.50 9.72 -11.59
N LEU A 249 -15.78 9.50 -10.49
CA LEU A 249 -15.29 8.20 -10.12
C LEU A 249 -16.34 7.48 -9.26
N TRP A 250 -16.65 6.25 -9.64
CA TRP A 250 -17.65 5.40 -9.05
C TRP A 250 -17.04 4.06 -8.64
N GLY A 251 -17.67 3.40 -7.68
CA GLY A 251 -17.31 2.03 -7.31
C GLY A 251 -18.12 1.51 -6.15
N ARG A 252 -17.92 0.22 -5.85
CA ARG A 252 -18.27 -0.36 -4.55
C ARG A 252 -17.30 0.20 -3.50
N SER A 253 -17.72 0.29 -2.25
CA SER A 253 -16.84 0.74 -1.16
C SER A 253 -16.88 -0.20 0.03
N TYR A 254 -15.88 -0.05 0.90
CA TYR A 254 -15.93 -0.50 2.29
C TYR A 254 -17.15 0.06 3.04
#